data_AF-A0A3P7EE34-F1
#
_entry.id   AF-A0A3P7EE34-F1
#
_cell.length_a   1.000
_cell.length_b   1.000
_cell.length_c   1.000
_cell.angle_alpha   90.00
_cell.angle_beta   90.00
_cell.angle_gamma   90.00
#
_symmetry.space_group_name_H-M   'P 1'
#
loop_
_entity.id
_entity.type
_entity.pdbx_description
1 polymer ?
#
loop_
_entity_poly.entity_id
_entity_poly.type
_entity_poly.pdbx_seq_one_letter_code
_entity_poly.pdbx_strand_id
1 'polypeptide(L)'
;MVPVKSLLNERVELYKAKGLDGFPAVGIKRGVEIVVPYRQYLPRKFFRNFAFTAVIRPDDRQGGYLFAVVNPLDTVVDLGVLVESAGDNQTNITLLYTDSSKETDTKALASFLVPEFTKDWVKFALEIQEDNVVLYFRCIRFATRQVKRKPVQLVMDDAHKLYIASAGPILRKEFELI
;
A
#
# COMPACT_ATOMS: atom_id res chain seq x y z
N MET A 1 -20.34 2.29 14.43
CA MET A 1 -19.58 2.32 13.17
C MET A 1 -19.57 3.75 12.70
N VAL A 2 -18.40 4.40 12.63
CA VAL A 2 -18.26 5.78 12.11
C VAL A 2 -17.85 5.63 10.63
N PRO A 3 -18.73 5.92 9.66
CA PRO A 3 -18.37 5.81 8.25
C PRO A 3 -17.15 6.69 7.93
N VAL A 4 -16.25 6.28 7.02
CA VAL A 4 -15.13 7.13 6.59
C VAL A 4 -15.62 8.52 6.15
N LYS A 5 -16.83 8.60 5.59
CA LYS A 5 -17.49 9.86 5.22
C LYS A 5 -17.68 10.84 6.38
N SER A 6 -17.92 10.38 7.61
CA SER A 6 -18.06 11.29 8.76
C SER A 6 -16.72 11.80 9.28
N LEU A 7 -15.60 11.17 8.91
CA LEU A 7 -14.26 11.68 9.25
C LEU A 7 -13.79 12.82 8.33
N LEU A 8 -14.41 12.98 7.14
CA LEU A 8 -13.93 13.86 6.06
C LEU A 8 -13.94 15.37 6.37
N ASN A 9 -14.57 15.80 7.48
CA ASN A 9 -14.62 17.20 7.90
C ASN A 9 -14.23 17.41 9.38
N GLU A 10 -14.00 16.34 10.15
CA GLU A 10 -13.63 16.46 11.57
C GLU A 10 -12.12 16.55 11.79
N ARG A 11 -11.32 16.04 10.84
CA ARG A 11 -9.85 16.08 10.89
C ARG A 11 -9.35 16.89 9.71
N VAL A 12 -8.70 18.03 9.97
CA VAL A 12 -8.03 18.90 8.96
C VAL A 12 -7.08 18.12 8.05
N GLU A 13 -6.65 16.95 8.53
CA GLU A 13 -5.68 16.08 7.92
C GLU A 13 -6.27 15.05 6.94
N LEU A 14 -7.60 14.85 6.90
CA LEU A 14 -8.30 13.99 5.94
C LEU A 14 -9.40 14.80 5.24
N TYR A 15 -9.27 15.04 3.94
CA TYR A 15 -10.13 16.00 3.24
C TYR A 15 -10.54 15.52 1.85
N LYS A 16 -11.64 16.10 1.34
CA LYS A 16 -12.09 15.85 -0.04
C LYS A 16 -11.16 16.55 -1.02
N ALA A 17 -10.74 15.85 -2.07
CA ALA A 17 -9.89 16.37 -3.13
C ALA A 17 -10.47 16.08 -4.53
N LYS A 18 -9.86 16.68 -5.54
CA LYS A 18 -10.11 16.35 -6.95
C LYS A 18 -9.02 15.40 -7.44
N GLY A 19 -9.46 14.22 -7.83
CA GLY A 19 -8.69 13.14 -8.43
C GLY A 19 -8.31 13.39 -9.89
N LEU A 20 -7.69 12.37 -10.47
CA LEU A 20 -7.51 12.26 -11.92
C LEU A 20 -8.85 12.53 -12.64
N ASP A 21 -8.81 13.28 -13.74
CA ASP A 21 -9.98 13.69 -14.54
C ASP A 21 -11.10 14.41 -13.76
N GLY A 22 -10.79 14.93 -12.57
CA GLY A 22 -11.75 15.62 -11.71
C GLY A 22 -12.69 14.69 -10.92
N PHE A 23 -12.46 13.37 -10.93
CA PHE A 23 -13.19 12.43 -10.08
C PHE A 23 -12.97 12.74 -8.60
N PRO A 24 -13.89 12.39 -7.68
CA PRO A 24 -13.65 12.57 -6.25
C PRO A 24 -12.44 11.78 -5.75
N ALA A 25 -11.57 12.43 -4.99
CA ALA A 25 -10.43 11.83 -4.30
C ALA A 25 -10.43 12.20 -2.82
N VAL A 26 -9.52 11.59 -2.06
CA VAL A 26 -9.33 11.83 -0.64
C VAL A 26 -7.88 12.21 -0.42
N GLY A 27 -7.66 13.44 0.03
CA GLY A 27 -6.34 13.88 0.47
C GLY A 27 -6.08 13.42 1.89
N ILE A 28 -4.85 12.95 2.13
CA ILE A 28 -4.38 12.41 3.40
C ILE A 28 -3.10 13.15 3.77
N LYS A 29 -3.10 13.87 4.89
CA LYS A 29 -1.91 14.49 5.46
C LYS A 29 -1.09 13.50 6.28
N ARG A 30 0.21 13.77 6.40
CA ARG A 30 1.09 13.09 7.33
C ARG A 30 0.56 13.23 8.76
N GLY A 31 0.69 12.19 9.58
CA GLY A 31 0.13 12.10 10.94
C GLY A 31 -1.26 11.48 11.06
N VAL A 32 -2.02 11.31 9.96
CA VAL A 32 -3.33 10.65 10.03
C VAL A 32 -3.17 9.15 10.23
N GLU A 33 -3.76 8.64 11.30
CA GLU A 33 -3.93 7.20 11.50
C GLU A 33 -5.30 6.74 10.98
N ILE A 34 -5.28 5.98 9.89
CA ILE A 34 -6.45 5.28 9.33
C ILE A 34 -6.22 3.78 9.52
N VAL A 35 -6.93 3.19 10.48
CA VAL A 35 -6.80 1.77 10.83
C VAL A 35 -8.17 1.11 10.92
N VAL A 36 -8.28 -0.09 10.34
CA VAL A 36 -9.50 -0.92 10.35
C VAL A 36 -9.14 -2.39 10.53
N PRO A 37 -10.04 -3.24 11.07
CA PRO A 37 -9.85 -4.68 11.06
C PRO A 37 -9.73 -5.18 9.61
N TYR A 38 -8.62 -5.84 9.24
CA TYR A 38 -8.39 -6.20 7.84
C TYR A 38 -9.48 -7.15 7.29
N ARG A 39 -10.08 -8.00 8.14
CA ARG A 39 -11.15 -8.95 7.79
C ARG A 39 -12.41 -8.31 7.21
N GLN A 40 -12.61 -7.01 7.45
CA GLN A 40 -13.71 -6.27 6.83
C GLN A 40 -13.53 -6.09 5.32
N TYR A 41 -12.28 -6.17 4.83
CA TYR A 41 -11.92 -5.89 3.44
C TYR A 41 -11.22 -7.05 2.75
N LEU A 42 -10.53 -7.93 3.50
CA LEU A 42 -9.67 -8.98 2.98
C LEU A 42 -9.97 -10.35 3.63
N PRO A 43 -9.77 -11.46 2.89
CA PRO A 43 -9.97 -12.80 3.43
C PRO A 43 -8.84 -13.22 4.38
N ARG A 44 -9.14 -14.12 5.31
CA ARG A 44 -8.18 -14.71 6.25
C ARG A 44 -7.06 -15.47 5.52
N LYS A 45 -7.45 -16.34 4.59
CA LYS A 45 -6.54 -17.00 3.64
C LYS A 45 -6.50 -16.15 2.38
N PHE A 46 -5.39 -15.47 2.16
CA PHE A 46 -5.24 -14.58 1.01
C PHE A 46 -5.16 -15.35 -0.30
N PHE A 47 -5.52 -14.70 -1.41
CA PHE A 47 -5.60 -15.37 -2.70
C PHE A 47 -4.20 -15.76 -3.21
N ARG A 48 -4.13 -16.88 -3.95
CA ARG A 48 -2.90 -17.29 -4.65
C ARG A 48 -2.55 -16.29 -5.75
N ASN A 49 -3.52 -15.92 -6.57
CA ASN A 49 -3.34 -14.95 -7.64
C ASN A 49 -4.26 -13.77 -7.35
N PHE A 50 -3.74 -12.55 -7.44
CA PHE A 50 -4.47 -11.32 -7.10
C PHE A 50 -3.82 -10.11 -7.76
N ALA A 51 -4.51 -8.98 -7.75
CA ALA A 51 -3.94 -7.72 -8.19
C ALA A 51 -4.36 -6.57 -7.26
N PHE A 52 -3.48 -5.59 -7.13
CA PHE A 52 -3.79 -4.28 -6.55
C PHE A 52 -3.80 -3.25 -7.66
N THR A 53 -4.70 -2.27 -7.58
CA THR A 53 -4.71 -1.10 -8.47
C THR A 53 -4.86 0.14 -7.62
N ALA A 54 -4.11 1.18 -7.95
CA ALA A 54 -4.15 2.45 -7.26
C ALA A 54 -4.08 3.61 -8.26
N VAL A 55 -4.79 4.69 -7.93
CA VAL A 55 -4.66 6.00 -8.55
C VAL A 55 -4.25 6.95 -7.45
N ILE A 56 -3.01 7.45 -7.50
CA ILE A 56 -2.42 8.24 -6.42
C ILE A 56 -1.69 9.46 -6.97
N ARG A 57 -1.58 10.49 -6.12
CA ARG A 57 -0.70 11.64 -6.32
C ARG A 57 0.07 11.90 -5.02
N PRO A 58 1.33 11.44 -4.90
CA PRO A 58 2.19 11.78 -3.77
C PRO A 58 2.32 13.30 -3.62
N ASP A 59 2.17 13.80 -2.40
CA ASP A 59 2.38 15.23 -2.14
C ASP A 59 3.87 15.55 -1.94
N ASP A 60 4.69 14.58 -1.56
CA ASP A 60 6.14 14.73 -1.41
C ASP A 60 6.90 13.53 -1.99
N ARG A 61 8.23 13.68 -2.09
CA ARG A 61 9.14 12.62 -2.56
C ARG A 61 9.41 11.55 -1.49
N GLN A 62 9.07 11.80 -0.23
CA GLN A 62 9.34 10.84 0.85
C GLN A 62 8.51 9.58 0.63
N GLY A 63 7.25 9.73 0.22
CA GLY A 63 6.33 8.63 0.01
C GLY A 63 5.91 7.98 1.32
N GLY A 64 5.49 6.71 1.26
CA GLY A 64 5.06 5.91 2.39
C GLY A 64 4.29 4.65 1.98
N TYR A 65 3.69 3.99 2.96
CA TYR A 65 2.81 2.86 2.69
C TYR A 65 1.51 3.35 2.04
N LEU A 66 1.16 2.81 0.88
CA LEU A 66 -0.19 2.98 0.33
C LEU A 66 -1.20 2.29 1.26
N PHE A 67 -0.89 1.06 1.64
CA PHE A 67 -1.56 0.31 2.69
C PHE A 67 -0.60 -0.73 3.29
N ALA A 68 -0.90 -1.18 4.49
CA ALA A 68 -0.18 -2.24 5.18
C ALA A 68 -1.14 -3.09 6.03
N VAL A 69 -1.15 -4.40 5.79
CA VAL A 69 -1.72 -5.38 6.73
C VAL A 69 -0.63 -5.77 7.70
N VAL A 70 -0.79 -5.38 8.96
CA VAL A 70 0.22 -5.51 10.00
C VAL A 70 -0.21 -6.56 11.02
N ASN A 71 0.75 -7.36 11.48
CA ASN A 71 0.55 -8.39 12.49
C ASN A 71 0.07 -7.80 13.84
N PRO A 72 -0.44 -8.62 14.77
CA PRO A 72 -1.03 -8.14 16.03
C PRO A 72 -0.06 -7.38 16.95
N LEU A 73 1.25 -7.55 16.75
CA LEU A 73 2.30 -6.86 17.51
C LEU A 73 2.69 -5.51 16.90
N ASP A 74 2.10 -5.12 15.77
CA ASP A 74 2.44 -3.91 15.01
C ASP A 74 3.91 -3.87 14.51
N THR A 75 4.55 -5.02 14.27
CA THR A 75 5.98 -5.12 13.94
C THR A 75 6.28 -5.67 12.55
N VAL A 76 5.34 -6.37 11.92
CA VAL A 76 5.56 -7.00 10.59
C VAL A 76 4.41 -6.66 9.66
N VAL A 77 4.73 -6.23 8.44
CA VAL A 77 3.77 -6.09 7.35
C VAL A 77 3.70 -7.41 6.58
N ASP A 78 2.60 -8.12 6.75
CA ASP A 78 2.33 -9.39 6.06
C ASP A 78 2.01 -9.14 4.59
N LEU A 79 1.28 -8.06 4.30
CA LEU A 79 0.89 -7.71 2.95
C LEU A 79 0.76 -6.19 2.84
N GLY A 80 1.45 -5.59 1.88
CA GLY A 80 1.39 -4.13 1.73
C GLY A 80 2.01 -3.65 0.43
N VAL A 81 1.80 -2.37 0.14
CA VAL A 81 2.47 -1.68 -0.96
C VAL A 81 3.16 -0.44 -0.39
N LEU A 82 4.47 -0.37 -0.58
CA LEU A 82 5.31 0.74 -0.16
C LEU A 82 5.77 1.51 -1.40
N VAL A 83 5.58 2.83 -1.38
CA VAL A 83 6.02 3.75 -2.44
C VAL A 83 7.00 4.74 -1.82
N GLU A 84 8.24 4.79 -2.27
CA GLU A 84 9.25 5.70 -1.69
C GLU A 84 10.26 6.16 -2.75
N SER A 85 10.84 7.35 -2.57
CA SER A 85 11.89 7.85 -3.47
C SER A 85 13.10 6.91 -3.44
N ALA A 86 13.61 6.57 -4.63
CA ALA A 86 14.80 5.77 -4.81
C ALA A 86 16.07 6.62 -5.08
N GLY A 87 15.95 7.95 -5.05
CA GLY A 87 16.99 8.87 -5.54
C GLY A 87 16.89 9.06 -7.06
N ASP A 88 17.77 9.91 -7.62
CA ASP A 88 17.99 10.05 -9.07
C ASP A 88 16.73 10.19 -9.96
N ASN A 89 15.71 10.91 -9.47
CA ASN A 89 14.40 11.04 -10.12
C ASN A 89 13.74 9.68 -10.43
N GLN A 90 13.84 8.76 -9.48
CA GLN A 90 13.15 7.48 -9.48
C GLN A 90 12.36 7.28 -8.18
N THR A 91 11.33 6.45 -8.27
CA THR A 91 10.49 6.01 -7.16
C THR A 91 10.42 4.49 -7.17
N ASN A 92 10.55 3.86 -6.01
CA ASN A 92 10.30 2.43 -5.85
C ASN A 92 8.82 2.19 -5.55
N ILE A 93 8.20 1.26 -6.27
CA ILE A 93 6.93 0.65 -5.90
C ILE A 93 7.23 -0.79 -5.47
N THR A 94 7.03 -1.06 -4.19
CA THR A 94 7.45 -2.32 -3.55
C THR A 94 6.24 -3.08 -3.03
N LEU A 95 6.08 -4.32 -3.48
CA LEU A 95 5.15 -5.29 -2.91
C LEU A 95 5.79 -5.94 -1.69
N LEU A 96 5.13 -5.83 -0.54
CA LEU A 96 5.52 -6.49 0.70
C LEU A 96 4.68 -7.75 0.88
N TYR A 97 5.35 -8.84 1.26
CA TYR A 97 4.72 -10.14 1.44
C TYR A 97 5.54 -10.96 2.45
N THR A 98 5.00 -11.17 3.65
CA THR A 98 5.71 -11.77 4.77
C THR A 98 4.79 -12.76 5.50
N ASP A 99 5.32 -13.91 5.89
CA ASP A 99 4.65 -14.84 6.83
C ASP A 99 5.09 -14.49 8.25
N SER A 100 4.36 -13.61 8.95
CA SER A 100 4.78 -13.17 10.30
C SER A 100 4.73 -14.28 11.35
N SER A 101 4.19 -15.47 11.02
CA SER A 101 4.28 -16.64 11.89
C SER A 101 5.68 -17.28 11.89
N LYS A 102 6.53 -16.93 10.92
CA LYS A 102 7.88 -17.49 10.72
C LYS A 102 8.98 -16.45 10.62
N GLU A 103 8.64 -15.25 10.16
CA GLU A 103 9.58 -14.16 9.95
C GLU A 103 9.35 -13.06 10.99
N THR A 104 10.43 -12.52 11.55
CA THR A 104 10.40 -11.41 12.51
C THR A 104 10.44 -10.04 11.85
N ASP A 105 10.82 -9.97 10.57
CA ASP A 105 10.99 -8.74 9.81
C ASP A 105 10.16 -8.75 8.53
N THR A 106 9.60 -7.58 8.21
CA THR A 106 8.89 -7.33 6.93
C THR A 106 9.80 -7.60 5.73
N LYS A 107 9.32 -8.36 4.73
CA LYS A 107 10.06 -8.68 3.52
C LYS A 107 9.46 -8.01 2.28
N ALA A 108 10.34 -7.48 1.44
CA ALA A 108 10.00 -7.05 0.08
C ALA A 108 10.02 -8.25 -0.86
N LEU A 109 8.88 -8.54 -1.49
CA LEU A 109 8.75 -9.65 -2.45
C LEU A 109 9.21 -9.23 -3.85
N ALA A 110 8.84 -8.02 -4.27
CA ALA A 110 9.25 -7.42 -5.52
C ALA A 110 9.30 -5.90 -5.37
N SER A 111 10.30 -5.27 -5.99
CA SER A 111 10.42 -3.82 -6.08
C SER A 111 10.69 -3.40 -7.51
N PHE A 112 10.12 -2.26 -7.90
CA PHE A 112 10.16 -1.72 -9.24
C PHE A 112 10.56 -0.25 -9.19
N LEU A 113 11.66 0.09 -9.85
CA LEU A 113 12.06 1.47 -10.10
C LEU A 113 11.25 2.03 -11.27
N VAL A 114 10.50 3.09 -11.01
CA VAL A 114 9.76 3.86 -12.03
C VAL A 114 10.27 5.30 -12.05
N PRO A 115 10.04 6.04 -13.15
CA PRO A 115 10.25 7.49 -13.15
C PRO A 115 9.46 8.15 -12.01
N GLU A 116 10.07 9.13 -11.37
CA GLU A 116 9.48 9.95 -10.30
C GLU A 116 8.14 10.60 -10.73
N PHE A 117 7.19 10.76 -9.81
CA PHE A 117 5.82 11.22 -10.10
C PHE A 117 5.17 12.03 -8.96
N THR A 118 5.97 12.68 -8.11
CA THR A 118 5.49 13.57 -7.04
C THR A 118 4.71 14.74 -7.64
N LYS A 119 3.61 15.10 -7.01
CA LYS A 119 2.62 16.08 -7.50
C LYS A 119 1.90 15.69 -8.80
N ASP A 120 2.17 14.54 -9.39
CA ASP A 120 1.48 14.05 -10.59
C ASP A 120 0.58 12.85 -10.28
N TRP A 121 -0.62 12.83 -10.87
CA TRP A 121 -1.51 11.68 -10.78
C TRP A 121 -0.94 10.51 -11.58
N VAL A 122 -0.83 9.35 -10.94
CA VAL A 122 -0.45 8.12 -11.61
C VAL A 122 -1.42 6.99 -11.30
N LYS A 123 -1.70 6.18 -12.31
CA LYS A 123 -2.37 4.89 -12.18
C LYS A 123 -1.37 3.77 -12.31
N PHE A 124 -1.33 2.87 -11.34
CA PHE A 124 -0.54 1.65 -11.43
C PHE A 124 -1.29 0.44 -10.90
N ALA A 125 -0.85 -0.74 -11.30
CA ALA A 125 -1.34 -2.00 -10.77
C ALA A 125 -0.18 -2.98 -10.55
N LEU A 126 -0.26 -3.77 -9.48
CA LEU A 126 0.60 -4.90 -9.23
C LEU A 126 -0.23 -6.16 -9.41
N GLU A 127 0.09 -6.97 -10.42
CA GLU A 127 -0.53 -8.27 -10.65
C GLU A 127 0.41 -9.36 -10.17
N ILE A 128 -0.11 -10.25 -9.32
CA ILE A 128 0.61 -11.38 -8.77
C ILE A 128 -0.02 -12.63 -9.36
N GLN A 129 0.73 -13.32 -10.20
CA GLN A 129 0.32 -14.58 -10.81
C GLN A 129 1.42 -15.61 -10.62
N GLU A 130 1.12 -16.64 -9.83
CA GLU A 130 2.06 -17.70 -9.48
C GLU A 130 3.37 -17.13 -8.89
N ASP A 131 4.47 -17.33 -9.59
CA ASP A 131 5.81 -16.89 -9.22
C ASP A 131 6.22 -15.60 -9.98
N ASN A 132 5.24 -14.85 -10.52
CA ASN A 132 5.49 -13.59 -11.21
C ASN A 132 4.73 -12.43 -10.54
N VAL A 133 5.43 -11.31 -10.39
CA VAL A 133 4.84 -10.01 -10.08
C VAL A 133 5.02 -9.10 -11.29
N VAL A 134 3.92 -8.58 -11.83
CA VAL A 134 3.90 -7.67 -12.97
C VAL A 134 3.47 -6.29 -12.49
N LEU A 135 4.29 -5.28 -12.76
CA LEU A 135 3.89 -3.89 -12.59
C LEU A 135 3.29 -3.37 -13.90
N TYR A 136 2.08 -2.84 -13.81
CA TYR A 136 1.51 -1.96 -14.81
C TYR A 136 1.65 -0.52 -14.31
N PHE A 137 2.29 0.36 -15.06
CA PHE A 137 2.52 1.76 -14.66
C PHE A 137 2.08 2.68 -15.80
N ARG A 138 1.24 3.69 -15.50
CA ARG A 138 0.58 4.53 -16.51
C ARG A 138 -0.13 3.71 -17.59
N CYS A 139 -0.84 2.67 -17.16
CA CYS A 139 -1.59 1.73 -18.00
C CYS A 139 -0.75 0.88 -18.97
N ILE A 140 0.57 0.86 -18.84
CA ILE A 140 1.48 0.04 -19.67
C ILE A 140 2.06 -1.08 -18.81
N ARG A 141 2.17 -2.31 -19.36
CA ARG A 141 2.92 -3.40 -18.73
C ARG A 141 4.40 -3.00 -18.65
N PHE A 142 4.83 -2.55 -17.47
CA PHE A 142 6.09 -1.86 -17.26
C PHE A 142 7.24 -2.85 -17.07
N ALA A 143 7.08 -3.80 -16.16
CA ALA A 143 8.11 -4.79 -15.86
C ALA A 143 7.51 -6.05 -15.22
N THR A 144 8.27 -7.13 -15.24
CA THR A 144 7.95 -8.38 -14.54
C THR A 144 9.14 -8.80 -13.67
N ARG A 145 8.85 -9.32 -12.48
CA ARG A 145 9.83 -9.91 -11.56
C ARG A 145 9.38 -11.33 -11.24
N GLN A 146 10.29 -12.28 -11.41
CA GLN A 146 10.11 -13.62 -10.87
C GLN A 146 10.38 -13.59 -9.38
N VAL A 147 9.53 -14.25 -8.61
CA VAL A 147 9.55 -14.28 -7.15
C VAL A 147 9.27 -15.69 -6.66
N LYS A 148 9.59 -15.97 -5.40
CA LYS A 148 9.18 -17.22 -4.75
C LYS A 148 8.45 -16.90 -3.47
N ARG A 149 7.14 -17.18 -3.45
CA ARG A 149 6.31 -16.91 -2.28
C ARG A 149 6.32 -18.10 -1.33
N LYS A 150 6.60 -17.83 -0.06
CA LYS A 150 6.46 -18.79 1.03
C LYS A 150 5.70 -18.11 2.17
N PRO A 151 4.46 -18.54 2.48
CA PRO A 151 3.64 -19.51 1.76
C PRO A 151 3.13 -18.95 0.42
N VAL A 152 2.61 -19.82 -0.46
CA VAL A 152 1.95 -19.41 -1.72
C VAL A 152 0.68 -18.58 -1.47
N GLN A 153 0.05 -18.78 -0.31
CA GLN A 153 -1.09 -18.00 0.18
C GLN A 153 -0.86 -17.64 1.64
N LEU A 154 -0.84 -16.34 1.96
CA LEU A 154 -0.78 -15.89 3.34
C LEU A 154 -2.01 -16.33 4.13
N VAL A 155 -1.79 -16.71 5.37
CA VAL A 155 -2.86 -16.95 6.35
C VAL A 155 -2.60 -16.02 7.51
N MET A 156 -3.38 -14.94 7.56
CA MET A 156 -3.31 -13.93 8.63
C MET A 156 -4.33 -14.30 9.71
N ASP A 157 -4.06 -14.00 10.98
CA ASP A 157 -5.05 -14.17 12.06
C ASP A 157 -6.05 -13.00 12.07
N ASP A 158 -7.13 -13.08 12.85
CA ASP A 158 -8.17 -12.05 12.90
C ASP A 158 -7.74 -10.76 13.65
N ALA A 159 -6.61 -10.80 14.37
CA ALA A 159 -6.07 -9.66 15.12
C ALA A 159 -5.13 -8.78 14.27
N HIS A 160 -4.84 -9.16 13.02
CA HIS A 160 -4.16 -8.30 12.07
C HIS A 160 -4.97 -7.02 11.79
N LYS A 161 -4.26 -5.93 11.50
CA LYS A 161 -4.85 -4.62 11.24
C LYS A 161 -4.51 -4.16 9.83
N LEU A 162 -5.44 -3.49 9.16
CA LEU A 162 -5.19 -2.82 7.88
C LEU A 162 -5.03 -1.32 8.14
N TYR A 163 -3.84 -0.81 7.86
CA TYR A 163 -3.54 0.61 7.83
C TYR A 163 -3.57 1.14 6.40
N ILE A 164 -4.09 2.35 6.24
CA ILE A 164 -4.05 3.11 4.98
C ILE A 164 -3.11 4.29 5.18
N ALA A 165 -2.30 4.60 4.16
CA ALA A 165 -1.32 5.71 4.19
C ALA A 165 -0.26 5.63 5.31
N SER A 166 -0.04 4.46 5.93
CA SER A 166 1.02 4.20 6.91
C SER A 166 1.11 2.69 7.20
N ALA A 167 2.04 2.28 8.07
CA ALA A 167 2.06 0.95 8.70
C ALA A 167 1.92 1.02 10.23
N GLY A 168 1.15 1.99 10.73
CA GLY A 168 0.90 2.17 12.16
C GLY A 168 2.04 2.87 12.91
N PRO A 169 1.90 3.03 14.24
CA PRO A 169 2.75 3.93 15.04
C PRO A 169 4.19 3.45 15.23
N ILE A 170 4.44 2.15 15.10
CA ILE A 170 5.77 1.52 15.27
C ILE A 170 6.54 1.55 13.94
N LEU A 171 5.97 0.99 12.87
CA LEU A 171 6.63 0.89 11.56
C LEU A 171 6.59 2.19 10.76
N ARG A 172 5.59 3.05 11.02
CA ARG A 172 5.45 4.40 10.46
C ARG A 172 5.43 4.40 8.93
N LYS A 173 6.32 5.17 8.30
CA LYS A 173 6.33 5.58 6.88
C LYS A 173 4.94 6.06 6.41
N GLU A 174 4.47 7.11 7.09
CA GLU A 174 3.26 7.84 6.74
C GLU A 174 3.36 8.42 5.32
N PHE A 175 2.27 8.34 4.55
CA PHE A 175 2.21 8.75 3.17
C PHE A 175 1.29 9.97 3.03
N GLU A 176 1.85 11.10 2.60
CA GLU A 176 1.07 12.27 2.25
C GLU A 176 0.58 12.21 0.79
N LEU A 177 -0.74 12.27 0.61
CA LEU A 177 -1.44 12.06 -0.66
C LEU A 177 -2.50 13.14 -0.90
N ILE A 178 -2.84 13.35 -2.18
CA ILE A 178 -4.02 14.08 -2.65
C ILE A 178 -4.87 13.15 -3.51
#